data_AF-A0A7D9HCX5-F1
#
_entry.id   AF-A0A7D9HCX5-F1
#
_cell.length_a   1.000
_cell.length_b   1.000
_cell.length_c   1.000
_cell.angle_alpha   90.00
_cell.angle_beta   90.00
_cell.angle_gamma   90.00
#
_symmetry.space_group_name_H-M   'P 1'
#
loop_
_entity.id
_entity.type
_entity.pdbx_description
1 polymer ?
#
loop_
_entity_poly.entity_id
_entity_poly.type
_entity_poly.pdbx_seq_one_letter_code
_entity_poly.pdbx_strand_id
1 'polypeptide(L)'
;MDEFNDLQFLLDDDIELLQTANLYDENSPLFGRTTESFPLNSDVLYNVRSGQKKEPIALMELQQMFILILPKIVDILTKSLVNESLEWDIKVKDNGNKAPKDRTSKHLSDIVTCIQACGVSFNVWGKRNGDGKGSGVYDFTSLMGSDKKKLLRDLPDKIDGVIKPTQSESVIKIWKDFDKIYHMMNEHNPSPERVNEFFEQAKAWVELFVSLGGDVTGFGKQHVTPYMHCLVYHVPNFMKRHNGMKKFTGKGVEKNNDDVRKFHLTKSNKWDAPKDILLVSKRLQVTGQHERVPRMYNKSNTEYWSTDITEIRSKRRKLSAAPNVEIPESNSDSVFNIENLSALEIKEKLKELGVQTRVRKLEKLQDILKEALHKD
;
A
#
# COMPACT_ATOMS: atom_id res chain seq x y z
N MET A 1 36.83 -14.91 10.53
CA MET A 1 35.80 -15.92 10.18
C MET A 1 34.83 -15.98 11.35
N ASP A 2 34.45 -14.82 11.88
CA ASP A 2 34.06 -14.66 13.29
C ASP A 2 32.80 -13.82 13.48
N GLU A 3 32.10 -13.40 12.42
CA GLU A 3 30.84 -12.64 12.54
C GLU A 3 29.58 -13.53 12.51
N PHE A 4 29.74 -14.85 12.29
CA PHE A 4 28.62 -15.81 12.29
C PHE A 4 28.39 -16.48 13.66
N ASN A 5 29.37 -16.49 14.55
CA ASN A 5 29.24 -17.11 15.87
C ASN A 5 28.48 -16.22 16.89
N ASP A 6 28.53 -14.89 16.73
CA ASP A 6 27.82 -13.96 17.61
C ASP A 6 26.29 -13.97 17.40
N LEU A 7 25.82 -14.33 16.20
CA LEU A 7 24.39 -14.49 15.89
C LEU A 7 23.82 -15.83 16.39
N GLN A 8 24.65 -16.86 16.49
CA GLN A 8 24.25 -18.17 17.05
C GLN A 8 24.08 -18.06 18.58
N PHE A 9 24.97 -17.32 19.24
CA PHE A 9 24.91 -17.05 20.69
C PHE A 9 23.65 -16.25 21.09
N LEU A 10 23.22 -15.31 20.24
CA LEU A 10 21.98 -14.54 20.44
C LEU A 10 20.70 -15.37 20.34
N LEU A 11 20.72 -16.52 19.64
CA LEU A 11 19.57 -17.40 19.49
C LEU A 11 19.45 -18.41 20.65
N ASP A 12 20.57 -18.86 21.19
CA ASP A 12 20.59 -19.85 22.27
C ASP A 12 20.24 -19.23 23.64
N ASP A 13 20.65 -17.98 23.91
CA ASP A 13 20.29 -17.25 25.14
C ASP A 13 18.79 -16.90 25.21
N ASP A 14 18.12 -16.68 24.07
CA ASP A 14 16.67 -16.38 24.03
C ASP A 14 15.81 -17.62 24.32
N ILE A 15 16.33 -18.84 24.14
CA ILE A 15 15.63 -20.09 24.50
C ILE A 15 15.70 -20.35 26.01
N GLU A 16 16.84 -20.04 26.66
CA GLU A 16 16.99 -20.16 28.12
C GLU A 16 16.22 -19.07 28.88
N LEU A 17 16.10 -17.86 28.32
CA LEU A 17 15.32 -16.75 28.92
C LEU A 17 13.80 -16.96 28.84
N LEU A 18 13.32 -17.76 27.88
CA LEU A 18 11.91 -18.17 27.80
C LEU A 18 11.55 -19.25 28.83
N GLN A 19 12.53 -19.97 29.37
CA GLN A 19 12.32 -20.99 30.39
C GLN A 19 12.46 -20.46 31.83
N THR A 20 13.10 -19.30 32.03
CA THR A 20 13.44 -18.77 33.37
C THR A 20 12.60 -17.56 33.82
N ALA A 21 11.77 -16.97 32.96
CA ALA A 21 10.89 -15.86 33.34
C ALA A 21 9.60 -16.33 34.03
N ASN A 22 9.76 -16.86 35.24
CA ASN A 22 8.70 -17.13 36.20
C ASN A 22 8.23 -15.81 36.87
N LEU A 23 7.52 -14.95 36.12
CA LEU A 23 6.89 -13.74 36.66
C LEU A 23 5.38 -13.77 36.40
N TYR A 24 4.73 -14.69 37.12
CA TYR A 24 3.31 -14.62 37.43
C TYR A 24 3.12 -13.55 38.52
N ASP A 25 2.35 -12.50 38.22
CA ASP A 25 1.65 -11.71 39.26
C ASP A 25 0.24 -12.30 39.39
N GLU A 26 0.08 -13.19 40.36
CA GLU A 26 -1.18 -13.93 40.62
C GLU A 26 -2.31 -13.04 41.20
N ASN A 27 -2.10 -11.74 41.38
CA ASN A 27 -3.09 -10.84 42.01
C ASN A 27 -3.70 -9.78 41.08
N SER A 28 -3.46 -9.84 39.77
CA SER A 28 -4.13 -8.96 38.81
C SER A 28 -5.63 -9.30 38.68
N PRO A 29 -6.56 -8.37 38.98
CA PRO A 29 -8.00 -8.65 39.04
C PRO A 29 -8.68 -8.82 37.67
N LEU A 30 -7.93 -8.95 36.58
CA LEU A 30 -8.46 -9.08 35.20
C LEU A 30 -9.06 -10.45 34.86
N PHE A 31 -8.97 -11.44 35.76
CA PHE A 31 -9.60 -12.75 35.60
C PHE A 31 -10.28 -13.20 36.91
N GLY A 32 -11.60 -13.01 36.96
CA GLY A 32 -12.44 -13.47 38.06
C GLY A 32 -12.49 -15.00 38.18
N ARG A 33 -12.50 -15.44 39.45
CA ARG A 33 -12.50 -16.83 39.93
C ARG A 33 -13.45 -17.77 39.19
N THR A 34 -12.88 -18.78 38.55
CA THR A 34 -13.47 -20.13 38.50
C THR A 34 -12.34 -21.12 38.68
N THR A 35 -12.39 -21.85 39.79
CA THR A 35 -11.49 -22.94 40.16
C THR A 35 -11.69 -24.10 39.22
N GLU A 36 -10.90 -24.19 38.16
CA GLU A 36 -10.63 -25.43 37.44
C GLU A 36 -9.27 -25.24 36.74
N SER A 37 -8.29 -25.99 37.20
CA SER A 37 -6.92 -26.00 36.70
C SER A 37 -6.89 -26.44 35.24
N PHE A 38 -6.66 -25.51 34.31
CA PHE A 38 -6.30 -25.84 32.94
C PHE A 38 -4.79 -25.65 32.75
N PRO A 39 -4.01 -26.72 32.49
CA PRO A 39 -2.63 -26.56 32.07
C PRO A 39 -2.64 -26.01 30.64
N LEU A 40 -2.19 -24.77 30.46
CA LEU A 40 -1.97 -24.17 29.14
C LEU A 40 -0.70 -24.78 28.52
N ASN A 41 -0.86 -25.97 27.96
CA ASN A 41 0.08 -26.54 27.00
C ASN A 41 0.18 -25.61 25.78
N SER A 42 1.37 -25.59 25.18
CA SER A 42 1.77 -24.88 23.96
C SER A 42 0.96 -25.21 22.68
N ASP A 43 -0.25 -25.77 22.80
CA ASP A 43 -1.01 -26.35 21.70
C ASP A 43 -2.08 -25.43 21.10
N VAL A 44 -2.19 -24.16 21.52
CA VAL A 44 -3.16 -23.21 20.92
C VAL A 44 -2.67 -22.61 19.59
N LEU A 45 -1.67 -23.22 18.94
CA LEU A 45 -1.39 -23.06 17.51
C LEU A 45 -1.85 -24.25 16.64
N TYR A 46 -2.48 -25.28 17.22
CA TYR A 46 -3.01 -26.42 16.47
C TYR A 46 -4.52 -26.31 16.27
N ASN A 47 -4.94 -25.96 15.05
CA ASN A 47 -6.27 -26.30 14.57
C ASN A 47 -6.21 -27.72 13.97
N VAL A 48 -6.53 -28.73 14.79
CA VAL A 48 -6.64 -30.13 14.39
C VAL A 48 -7.90 -30.30 13.54
N ARG A 49 -7.85 -29.96 12.24
CA ARG A 49 -8.74 -30.53 11.20
C ARG A 49 -8.43 -30.22 9.73
N SER A 50 -7.25 -29.68 9.41
CA SER A 50 -6.83 -29.59 8.00
C SER A 50 -5.34 -29.83 7.91
N GLY A 51 -4.95 -30.89 7.22
CA GLY A 51 -3.56 -31.34 7.04
C GLY A 51 -2.72 -30.40 6.17
N GLN A 52 -2.59 -29.14 6.58
CA GLN A 52 -1.60 -28.23 6.03
C GLN A 52 -0.49 -28.02 7.07
N LYS A 53 0.75 -28.39 6.71
CA LYS A 53 1.95 -28.00 7.44
C LYS A 53 2.00 -26.47 7.48
N LYS A 54 1.85 -25.88 8.67
CA LYS A 54 2.23 -24.49 8.92
C LYS A 54 3.58 -24.52 9.62
N GLU A 55 4.61 -23.98 8.97
CA GLU A 55 5.84 -23.66 9.67
C GLU A 55 5.54 -22.58 10.74
N PRO A 56 6.11 -22.71 11.95
CA PRO A 56 5.80 -21.81 13.05
C PRO A 56 6.32 -20.40 12.73
N ILE A 57 5.57 -19.41 13.23
CA ILE A 57 5.88 -17.96 13.22
C ILE A 57 7.23 -17.63 13.89
N ALA A 58 7.95 -18.64 14.39
CA ALA A 58 9.25 -18.56 15.06
C ALA A 58 10.41 -18.07 14.17
N LEU A 59 10.26 -18.05 12.83
CA LEU A 59 11.30 -17.58 11.90
C LEU A 59 11.03 -16.19 11.30
N MET A 60 10.13 -15.39 11.89
CA MET A 60 10.10 -13.96 11.58
C MET A 60 11.13 -13.28 12.48
N GLU A 61 12.26 -12.85 11.89
CA GLU A 61 13.25 -12.02 12.59
C GLU A 61 12.50 -10.93 13.37
N LEU A 62 12.66 -10.88 14.70
CA LEU A 62 11.96 -9.92 15.58
C LEU A 62 12.04 -8.49 15.04
N GLN A 63 13.16 -8.16 14.38
CA GLN A 63 13.38 -6.91 13.67
C GLN A 63 12.36 -6.62 12.55
N GLN A 64 11.98 -7.61 11.74
CA GLN A 64 10.96 -7.47 10.70
C GLN A 64 9.56 -7.24 11.30
N MET A 65 9.27 -7.83 12.47
CA MET A 65 7.99 -7.59 13.16
C MET A 65 7.86 -6.13 13.59
N PHE A 66 8.93 -5.55 14.16
CA PHE A 66 8.92 -4.19 14.68
C PHE A 66 8.75 -3.12 13.59
N ILE A 67 9.31 -3.35 12.39
CA ILE A 67 9.18 -2.44 11.24
C ILE A 67 7.72 -2.32 10.81
N LEU A 68 6.96 -3.40 10.94
CA LEU A 68 5.59 -3.49 10.42
C LEU A 68 4.51 -3.12 11.44
N ILE A 69 4.85 -2.78 12.69
CA ILE A 69 3.87 -2.42 13.74
C ILE A 69 2.97 -1.27 13.29
N LEU A 70 3.55 -0.12 12.91
CA LEU A 70 2.78 1.04 12.45
C LEU A 70 1.88 0.68 11.25
N PRO A 71 2.40 0.16 10.12
CA PRO A 71 1.55 -0.05 8.97
C PRO A 71 0.44 -1.06 9.24
N LYS A 72 0.68 -2.10 10.05
CA LYS A 72 -0.31 -3.14 10.34
C LYS A 72 -1.40 -2.66 11.29
N ILE A 73 -1.05 -1.90 12.33
CA ILE A 73 -2.05 -1.38 13.26
C ILE A 73 -2.92 -0.32 12.58
N VAL A 74 -2.35 0.62 11.83
CA VAL A 74 -3.14 1.63 11.10
C VAL A 74 -4.07 0.99 10.08
N ASP A 75 -3.67 -0.11 9.43
CA ASP A 75 -4.57 -0.86 8.53
C ASP A 75 -5.78 -1.43 9.27
N ILE A 76 -5.60 -1.96 10.48
CA ILE A 76 -6.70 -2.49 11.30
C ILE A 76 -7.66 -1.37 11.69
N LEU A 77 -7.13 -0.24 12.17
CA LEU A 77 -7.94 0.90 12.58
C LEU A 77 -8.72 1.50 11.40
N THR A 78 -8.06 1.66 10.25
CA THR A 78 -8.70 2.16 9.02
C THR A 78 -9.78 1.21 8.53
N LYS A 79 -9.50 -0.10 8.54
CA LYS A 79 -10.47 -1.13 8.16
C LYS A 79 -11.68 -1.14 9.09
N SER A 80 -11.48 -0.92 10.38
CA SER A 80 -12.58 -0.81 11.34
C SER A 80 -13.49 0.38 11.02
N LEU A 81 -12.94 1.57 10.76
CA LEU A 81 -13.71 2.76 10.35
C LEU A 81 -14.54 2.50 9.08
N VAL A 82 -13.92 1.89 8.06
CA VAL A 82 -14.62 1.56 6.81
C VAL A 82 -15.75 0.55 7.07
N ASN A 83 -15.49 -0.52 7.81
CA ASN A 83 -16.51 -1.51 8.13
C ASN A 83 -17.66 -0.93 8.96
N GLU A 84 -17.36 -0.07 9.93
CA GLU A 84 -18.36 0.60 10.74
C GLU A 84 -19.27 1.48 9.89
N SER A 85 -18.70 2.27 8.98
CA SER A 85 -19.46 3.13 8.06
C SER A 85 -20.35 2.33 7.11
N LEU A 86 -19.85 1.21 6.59
CA LEU A 86 -20.61 0.28 5.75
C LEU A 86 -21.78 -0.34 6.51
N GLU A 87 -21.54 -0.83 7.72
CA GLU A 87 -22.60 -1.37 8.56
C GLU A 87 -23.64 -0.31 8.92
N TRP A 88 -23.21 0.92 9.16
CA TRP A 88 -24.11 2.02 9.45
C TRP A 88 -25.01 2.29 8.25
N ASP A 89 -24.44 2.44 7.05
CA ASP A 89 -25.20 2.63 5.81
C ASP A 89 -26.19 1.46 5.56
N ILE A 90 -25.83 0.21 5.91
CA ILE A 90 -26.72 -0.95 5.76
C ILE A 90 -27.87 -0.94 6.78
N LYS A 91 -27.59 -0.57 8.05
CA LYS A 91 -28.54 -0.62 9.16
C LYS A 91 -29.50 0.57 9.20
N VAL A 92 -29.21 1.67 8.50
CA VAL A 92 -30.09 2.84 8.42
C VAL A 92 -31.42 2.46 7.74
N LYS A 93 -32.54 2.84 8.37
CA LYS A 93 -33.91 2.55 7.91
C LYS A 93 -34.17 2.97 6.45
N ASP A 94 -33.52 4.04 5.99
CA ASP A 94 -33.64 4.55 4.62
C ASP A 94 -33.09 3.60 3.55
N ASN A 95 -32.21 2.67 3.91
CA ASN A 95 -31.64 1.67 3.00
C ASN A 95 -32.23 0.27 3.19
N GLY A 96 -32.80 -0.04 4.36
CA GLY A 96 -33.37 -1.35 4.68
C GLY A 96 -34.50 -1.77 3.73
N ASN A 97 -35.26 -0.82 3.21
CA ASN A 97 -36.39 -1.05 2.30
C ASN A 97 -36.06 -0.81 0.81
N LYS A 98 -34.83 -0.43 0.46
CA LYS A 98 -34.43 -0.09 -0.91
C LYS A 98 -33.63 -1.21 -1.56
N ALA A 99 -33.84 -1.40 -2.87
CA ALA A 99 -33.03 -2.29 -3.67
C ALA A 99 -31.55 -1.87 -3.61
N PRO A 100 -30.57 -2.79 -3.70
CA PRO A 100 -29.15 -2.48 -3.54
C PRO A 100 -28.63 -1.32 -4.42
N LYS A 101 -29.23 -1.11 -5.59
CA LYS A 101 -28.92 -0.03 -6.54
C LYS A 101 -29.39 1.37 -6.09
N ASP A 102 -30.37 1.43 -5.19
CA ASP A 102 -31.02 2.67 -4.74
C ASP A 102 -30.60 3.03 -3.30
N ARG A 103 -29.64 2.30 -2.73
CA ARG A 103 -29.10 2.54 -1.39
C ARG A 103 -28.12 3.70 -1.41
N THR A 104 -28.22 4.58 -0.43
CA THR A 104 -27.31 5.71 -0.24
C THR A 104 -26.15 5.32 0.67
N SER A 105 -24.91 5.50 0.23
CA SER A 105 -23.69 5.22 1.00
C SER A 105 -23.12 6.49 1.63
N LYS A 106 -23.93 7.20 2.41
CA LYS A 106 -23.60 8.54 2.91
C LYS A 106 -22.47 8.49 3.94
N HIS A 107 -22.56 7.58 4.91
CA HIS A 107 -21.55 7.49 5.97
C HIS A 107 -20.21 7.02 5.40
N LEU A 108 -20.23 6.09 4.44
CA LEU A 108 -19.01 5.70 3.73
C LEU A 108 -18.40 6.86 2.95
N SER A 109 -19.20 7.65 2.23
CA SER A 109 -18.69 8.81 1.49
C SER A 109 -18.13 9.89 2.40
N ASP A 110 -18.74 10.10 3.57
CA ASP A 110 -18.27 11.09 4.55
C ASP A 110 -16.92 10.65 5.14
N ILE A 111 -16.75 9.36 5.48
CA ILE A 111 -15.47 8.79 5.93
C ILE A 111 -14.40 8.90 4.84
N VAL A 112 -14.72 8.55 3.59
CA VAL A 112 -13.77 8.65 2.48
C VAL A 112 -13.34 10.10 2.27
N THR A 113 -14.28 11.04 2.30
CA THR A 113 -13.99 12.48 2.16
C THR A 113 -13.13 12.99 3.32
N CYS A 114 -13.41 12.54 4.55
CA CYS A 114 -12.63 12.88 5.73
C CYS A 114 -11.18 12.37 5.65
N ILE A 115 -10.99 11.11 5.24
CA ILE A 115 -9.65 10.53 5.03
C ILE A 115 -8.91 11.28 3.91
N GLN A 116 -9.59 11.61 2.81
CA GLN A 116 -9.01 12.38 1.71
C GLN A 116 -8.61 13.80 2.14
N ALA A 117 -9.38 14.43 3.03
CA ALA A 117 -9.06 15.74 3.61
C ALA A 117 -7.79 15.72 4.48
N CYS A 118 -7.22 14.56 4.81
CA CYS A 118 -5.90 14.43 5.42
C CYS A 118 -4.75 14.47 4.38
N GLY A 119 -5.05 14.69 3.11
CA GLY A 119 -4.05 14.74 2.04
C GLY A 119 -3.54 13.36 1.61
N VAL A 120 -4.42 12.35 1.67
CA VAL A 120 -4.17 10.96 1.28
C VAL A 120 -5.17 10.56 0.19
N SER A 121 -4.69 9.93 -0.89
CA SER A 121 -5.58 9.37 -1.91
C SER A 121 -6.21 8.08 -1.38
N PHE A 122 -7.51 8.09 -1.12
CA PHE A 122 -8.21 6.96 -0.53
C PHE A 122 -9.56 6.70 -1.20
N ASN A 123 -9.80 5.47 -1.62
CA ASN A 123 -11.06 5.01 -2.21
C ASN A 123 -11.43 3.63 -1.66
N VAL A 124 -12.72 3.32 -1.65
CA VAL A 124 -13.27 2.03 -1.20
C VAL A 124 -14.07 1.41 -2.35
N TRP A 125 -13.90 0.11 -2.60
CA TRP A 125 -14.62 -0.61 -3.65
C TRP A 125 -15.00 -2.03 -3.21
N GLY A 126 -16.13 -2.53 -3.70
CA GLY A 126 -16.52 -3.92 -3.49
C GLY A 126 -15.68 -4.89 -4.35
N LYS A 127 -15.19 -5.98 -3.75
CA LYS A 127 -14.59 -7.09 -4.50
C LYS A 127 -15.66 -7.79 -5.33
N ARG A 128 -15.31 -8.13 -6.57
CA ARG A 128 -16.14 -8.95 -7.44
C ARG A 128 -15.72 -10.41 -7.34
N ASN A 129 -16.69 -11.30 -7.30
CA ASN A 129 -16.47 -12.74 -7.43
C ASN A 129 -16.06 -13.08 -8.87
N GLY A 130 -15.58 -14.32 -9.10
CA GLY A 130 -15.29 -14.83 -10.44
C GLY A 130 -16.49 -14.71 -11.40
N ASP A 131 -17.71 -14.76 -10.86
CA ASP A 131 -18.97 -14.61 -11.62
C ASP A 131 -19.36 -13.16 -11.92
N GLY A 132 -18.50 -12.18 -11.61
CA GLY A 132 -18.76 -10.76 -11.81
C GLY A 132 -19.73 -10.11 -10.82
N LYS A 133 -20.40 -10.90 -9.97
CA LYS A 133 -21.27 -10.42 -8.88
C LYS A 133 -20.45 -9.85 -7.71
N GLY A 134 -21.02 -8.90 -6.98
CA GLY A 134 -20.41 -8.35 -5.77
C GLY A 134 -20.28 -9.41 -4.68
N SER A 135 -19.08 -9.53 -4.10
CA SER A 135 -18.76 -10.51 -3.04
C SER A 135 -19.33 -10.14 -1.67
N GLY A 136 -19.83 -8.92 -1.50
CA GLY A 136 -20.15 -8.35 -0.18
C GLY A 136 -18.92 -7.95 0.64
N VAL A 137 -17.71 -8.25 0.15
CA VAL A 137 -16.44 -7.85 0.76
C VAL A 137 -15.95 -6.57 0.09
N TYR A 138 -15.51 -5.61 0.89
CA TYR A 138 -14.94 -4.36 0.41
C TYR A 138 -13.42 -4.35 0.58
N ASP A 139 -12.74 -3.70 -0.35
CA ASP A 139 -11.34 -3.37 -0.28
C ASP A 139 -11.16 -1.86 -0.39
N PHE A 140 -9.99 -1.37 -0.02
CA PHE A 140 -9.68 0.05 -0.05
C PHE A 140 -8.26 0.32 -0.52
N THR A 141 -7.97 1.57 -0.84
CA THR A 141 -6.64 1.98 -1.33
C THR A 141 -5.56 1.57 -0.34
N SER A 142 -4.60 0.76 -0.80
CA SER A 142 -3.43 0.39 -0.01
C SER A 142 -2.59 1.64 0.27
N LEU A 143 -2.37 1.93 1.55
CA LEU A 143 -1.67 3.13 1.98
C LEU A 143 -0.19 2.87 2.19
N MET A 144 0.64 3.82 1.76
CA MET A 144 2.08 3.79 2.00
C MET A 144 2.40 4.21 3.44
N GLY A 145 3.60 3.86 3.92
CA GLY A 145 4.03 4.22 5.28
C GLY A 145 3.99 5.72 5.57
N SER A 146 4.21 6.58 4.56
CA SER A 146 4.06 8.03 4.69
C SER A 146 2.61 8.47 4.90
N ASP A 147 1.68 7.85 4.18
CA ASP A 147 0.26 8.20 4.23
C ASP A 147 -0.35 7.74 5.54
N LYS A 148 0.03 6.55 6.02
CA LYS A 148 -0.37 6.04 7.33
C LYS A 148 0.06 6.95 8.48
N LYS A 149 1.24 7.58 8.37
CA LYS A 149 1.71 8.58 9.36
C LYS A 149 0.93 9.89 9.31
N LYS A 150 0.44 10.29 8.13
CA LYS A 150 -0.44 11.46 8.01
C LYS A 150 -1.80 11.17 8.63
N LEU A 151 -2.37 10.00 8.32
CA LEU A 151 -3.64 9.59 8.92
C LEU A 151 -3.56 9.50 10.44
N LEU A 152 -2.52 8.87 10.98
CA LEU A 152 -2.37 8.73 12.42
C LEU A 152 -2.36 10.09 13.15
N ARG A 153 -1.80 11.13 12.50
CA ARG A 153 -1.68 12.47 13.04
C ARG A 153 -2.94 13.32 12.88
N ASP A 154 -3.50 13.35 11.67
CA ASP A 154 -4.48 14.38 11.27
C ASP A 154 -5.94 13.87 11.29
N LEU A 155 -6.13 12.55 11.20
CA LEU A 155 -7.46 11.93 11.14
C LEU A 155 -8.26 12.07 12.45
N PRO A 156 -7.69 11.91 13.65
CA PRO A 156 -8.46 11.88 14.90
C PRO A 156 -9.23 13.17 15.18
N ASP A 157 -8.73 14.31 14.70
CA ASP A 157 -9.37 15.62 14.87
C ASP A 157 -10.45 15.90 13.81
N LYS A 158 -10.54 15.07 12.76
CA LYS A 158 -11.48 15.24 11.64
C LYS A 158 -12.59 14.20 11.59
N ILE A 159 -12.42 13.07 12.27
CA ILE A 159 -13.43 11.99 12.31
C ILE A 159 -14.56 12.25 13.30
N ASP A 160 -14.41 13.25 14.17
CA ASP A 160 -15.49 13.68 15.06
C ASP A 160 -16.71 14.16 14.24
N GLY A 161 -17.90 13.70 14.62
CA GLY A 161 -19.14 13.92 13.87
C GLY A 161 -19.32 13.09 12.59
N VAL A 162 -18.31 12.36 12.12
CA VAL A 162 -18.39 11.49 10.93
C VAL A 162 -18.67 10.03 11.31
N ILE A 163 -18.16 9.60 12.47
CA ILE A 163 -18.39 8.26 13.05
C ILE A 163 -19.62 8.24 13.98
N LYS A 164 -20.03 7.05 14.43
CA LYS A 164 -21.21 6.92 15.29
C LYS A 164 -21.00 7.68 16.61
N PRO A 165 -21.93 8.58 17.01
CA PRO A 165 -21.74 9.42 18.18
C PRO A 165 -21.47 8.62 19.47
N THR A 166 -22.16 7.50 19.65
CA THR A 166 -22.06 6.65 20.85
C THR A 166 -20.66 6.13 21.15
N GLN A 167 -19.85 5.89 20.12
CA GLN A 167 -18.51 5.27 20.25
C GLN A 167 -17.38 6.19 19.78
N SER A 168 -17.71 7.43 19.42
CA SER A 168 -16.81 8.39 18.80
C SER A 168 -15.60 8.71 19.67
N GLU A 169 -15.84 9.01 20.95
CA GLU A 169 -14.80 9.36 21.91
C GLU A 169 -13.76 8.24 22.07
N SER A 170 -14.22 7.00 22.25
CA SER A 170 -13.35 5.83 22.40
C SER A 170 -12.51 5.56 21.15
N VAL A 171 -13.11 5.68 19.96
CA VAL A 171 -12.38 5.48 18.69
C VAL A 171 -11.34 6.59 18.51
N ILE A 172 -11.68 7.86 18.73
CA ILE A 172 -10.74 8.98 18.67
C ILE A 172 -9.59 8.77 19.66
N LYS A 173 -9.90 8.33 20.88
CA LYS A 173 -8.91 8.00 21.92
C LYS A 173 -7.95 6.91 21.47
N ILE A 174 -8.44 5.83 20.85
CA ILE A 174 -7.59 4.75 20.32
C ILE A 174 -6.58 5.29 19.31
N TRP A 175 -6.99 6.15 18.38
CA TRP A 175 -6.06 6.71 17.41
C TRP A 175 -5.03 7.64 18.08
N LYS A 176 -5.47 8.55 18.96
CA LYS A 176 -4.58 9.50 19.65
C LYS A 176 -3.58 8.80 20.56
N ASP A 177 -4.01 7.78 21.29
CA ASP A 177 -3.13 7.03 22.17
C ASP A 177 -2.14 6.16 21.38
N PHE A 178 -2.56 5.59 20.23
CA PHE A 178 -1.63 4.89 19.36
C PHE A 178 -0.55 5.82 18.78
N ASP A 179 -0.89 7.05 18.41
CA ASP A 179 0.08 8.06 17.96
C ASP A 179 1.13 8.34 19.05
N LYS A 180 0.70 8.55 20.30
CA LYS A 180 1.61 8.72 21.46
C LYS A 180 2.53 7.51 21.65
N ILE A 181 1.96 6.29 21.65
CA ILE A 181 2.72 5.04 21.81
C ILE A 181 3.74 4.89 20.67
N TYR A 182 3.35 5.21 19.43
CA TYR A 182 4.24 5.18 18.29
C TYR A 182 5.38 6.20 18.43
N HIS A 183 5.11 7.39 18.94
CA HIS A 183 6.13 8.39 19.23
C HIS A 183 7.11 7.92 20.30
N MET A 184 6.62 7.35 21.41
CA MET A 184 7.43 6.76 22.48
C MET A 184 8.35 5.65 21.99
N MET A 185 7.84 4.75 21.14
CA MET A 185 8.62 3.68 20.53
C MET A 185 9.81 4.21 19.70
N ASN A 186 9.69 5.41 19.13
CA ASN A 186 10.71 6.04 18.29
C ASN A 186 11.61 7.03 19.05
N GLU A 187 11.52 7.08 20.37
CA GLU A 187 12.45 7.86 21.20
C GLU A 187 13.85 7.23 21.17
N HIS A 188 14.87 8.09 21.20
CA HIS A 188 16.26 7.66 21.26
C HIS A 188 16.66 7.48 22.72
N ASN A 189 17.27 6.34 23.05
CA ASN A 189 17.80 6.06 24.38
C ASN A 189 16.79 6.35 25.52
N PRO A 190 15.59 5.71 25.50
CA PRO A 190 14.57 5.93 26.52
C PRO A 190 15.04 5.46 27.90
N SER A 191 14.71 6.22 28.96
CA SER A 191 15.00 5.80 30.33
C SER A 191 14.16 4.58 30.74
N PRO A 192 14.57 3.80 31.76
CA PRO A 192 13.78 2.65 32.23
C PRO A 192 12.34 3.02 32.65
N GLU A 193 12.16 4.19 33.28
CA GLU A 193 10.84 4.71 33.66
C GLU A 193 9.99 4.97 32.42
N ARG A 194 10.59 5.55 31.37
CA ARG A 194 9.93 5.81 30.10
C ARG A 194 9.52 4.51 29.39
N VAL A 195 10.32 3.46 29.51
CA VAL A 195 9.97 2.13 28.96
C VAL A 195 8.82 1.48 29.74
N ASN A 196 8.77 1.65 31.07
CA ASN A 196 7.64 1.18 31.86
C ASN A 196 6.36 1.97 31.53
N GLU A 197 6.46 3.29 31.37
CA GLU A 197 5.35 4.12 30.90
C GLU A 197 4.85 3.67 29.52
N PHE A 198 5.77 3.34 28.60
CA PHE A 198 5.42 2.77 27.30
C PHE A 198 4.62 1.48 27.45
N PHE A 199 5.06 0.57 28.32
CA PHE A 199 4.38 -0.70 28.58
C PHE A 199 2.96 -0.48 29.09
N GLU A 200 2.79 0.35 30.12
CA GLU A 200 1.46 0.63 30.70
C GLU A 200 0.52 1.29 29.69
N GLN A 201 1.01 2.25 28.89
CA GLN A 201 0.21 2.88 27.85
C GLN A 201 -0.16 1.90 26.73
N ALA A 202 0.78 1.07 26.27
CA ALA A 202 0.54 0.08 25.23
C ALA A 202 -0.47 -0.98 25.70
N LYS A 203 -0.35 -1.43 26.95
CA LYS A 203 -1.29 -2.38 27.57
C LYS A 203 -2.69 -1.78 27.68
N ALA A 204 -2.81 -0.58 28.27
CA ALA A 204 -4.09 0.13 28.40
C ALA A 204 -4.75 0.38 27.03
N TRP A 205 -3.95 0.65 25.99
CA TRP A 205 -4.44 0.79 24.63
C TRP A 205 -5.01 -0.51 24.06
N VAL A 206 -4.33 -1.66 24.24
CA VAL A 206 -4.86 -2.96 23.81
C VAL A 206 -6.11 -3.34 24.61
N GLU A 207 -6.15 -3.05 25.91
CA GLU A 207 -7.33 -3.29 26.75
C GLU A 207 -8.54 -2.48 26.27
N LEU A 208 -8.35 -1.19 25.95
CA LEU A 208 -9.39 -0.36 25.34
C LEU A 208 -9.81 -0.89 23.96
N PHE A 209 -8.85 -1.30 23.13
CA PHE A 209 -9.13 -1.92 21.83
C PHE A 209 -10.00 -3.19 21.97
N VAL A 210 -9.75 -3.98 23.01
CA VAL A 210 -10.51 -5.20 23.30
C VAL A 210 -11.88 -4.90 23.88
N SER A 211 -12.01 -3.88 24.75
CA SER A 211 -13.28 -3.54 25.40
C SER A 211 -14.33 -3.02 24.42
N LEU A 212 -13.91 -2.45 23.29
CA LEU A 212 -14.84 -2.05 22.20
C LEU A 212 -15.38 -3.24 21.39
N GLY A 213 -14.94 -4.46 21.68
CA GLY A 213 -15.44 -5.66 21.04
C GLY A 213 -16.92 -5.88 21.31
N GLY A 214 -17.71 -5.98 20.25
CA GLY A 214 -19.17 -6.14 20.31
C GLY A 214 -19.93 -4.83 20.05
N ASP A 215 -19.37 -3.70 20.48
CA ASP A 215 -19.95 -2.37 20.27
C ASP A 215 -19.52 -1.75 18.94
N VAL A 216 -18.25 -1.93 18.56
CA VAL A 216 -17.69 -1.40 17.31
C VAL A 216 -17.12 -2.53 16.46
N THR A 217 -17.53 -2.58 15.20
CA THR A 217 -17.08 -3.61 14.25
C THR A 217 -15.59 -3.48 13.96
N GLY A 218 -14.85 -4.59 14.08
CA GLY A 218 -13.40 -4.64 13.85
C GLY A 218 -12.56 -4.46 15.11
N PHE A 219 -13.19 -4.30 16.28
CA PHE A 219 -12.57 -4.30 17.60
C PHE A 219 -12.91 -5.58 18.39
N GLY A 220 -12.16 -5.84 19.46
CA GLY A 220 -12.33 -7.03 20.30
C GLY A 220 -11.22 -8.07 20.17
N LYS A 221 -11.27 -9.08 21.05
CA LYS A 221 -10.21 -10.11 21.21
C LYS A 221 -9.85 -10.81 19.90
N GLN A 222 -10.84 -11.09 19.05
CA GLN A 222 -10.67 -11.76 17.76
C GLN A 222 -9.86 -10.95 16.73
N HIS A 223 -9.71 -9.65 16.93
CA HIS A 223 -8.96 -8.75 16.04
C HIS A 223 -7.60 -8.35 16.60
N VAL A 224 -7.21 -8.88 17.76
CA VAL A 224 -5.87 -8.70 18.31
C VAL A 224 -4.87 -9.44 17.42
N THR A 225 -3.90 -8.70 16.88
CA THR A 225 -2.89 -9.26 15.98
C THR A 225 -1.57 -9.57 16.69
N PRO A 226 -0.72 -10.43 16.12
CA PRO A 226 0.63 -10.65 16.64
C PRO A 226 1.43 -9.34 16.81
N TYR A 227 1.19 -8.33 15.97
CA TYR A 227 1.84 -7.02 16.08
C TYR A 227 1.42 -6.24 17.35
N MET A 228 0.17 -6.37 17.78
CA MET A 228 -0.31 -5.76 19.04
C MET A 228 0.28 -6.50 20.24
N HIS A 229 0.39 -7.83 20.17
CA HIS A 229 1.09 -8.61 21.20
C HIS A 229 2.58 -8.22 21.29
N CYS A 230 3.25 -8.10 20.13
CA CYS A 230 4.64 -7.66 20.07
C CYS A 230 4.82 -6.25 20.63
N LEU A 231 3.91 -5.33 20.30
CA LEU A 231 3.91 -3.96 20.82
C LEU A 231 3.89 -3.92 22.35
N VAL A 232 3.09 -4.77 22.99
CA VAL A 232 2.95 -4.76 24.45
C VAL A 232 4.08 -5.54 25.14
N TYR A 233 4.44 -6.72 24.68
CA TYR A 233 5.32 -7.61 25.46
C TYR A 233 6.77 -7.66 24.93
N HIS A 234 6.98 -7.56 23.62
CA HIS A 234 8.31 -7.69 23.04
C HIS A 234 9.03 -6.35 22.89
N VAL A 235 8.31 -5.28 22.51
CA VAL A 235 8.92 -3.95 22.34
C VAL A 235 9.52 -3.39 23.63
N PRO A 236 8.85 -3.38 24.81
CA PRO A 236 9.45 -2.82 26.02
C PRO A 236 10.68 -3.64 26.48
N ASN A 237 10.62 -4.97 26.38
CA ASN A 237 11.75 -5.83 26.69
C ASN A 237 12.95 -5.53 25.78
N PHE A 238 12.70 -5.34 24.49
CA PHE A 238 13.72 -4.97 23.53
C PHE A 238 14.27 -3.55 23.80
N MET A 239 13.41 -2.59 24.14
CA MET A 239 13.82 -1.23 24.52
C MET A 239 14.73 -1.24 25.76
N LYS A 240 14.45 -2.08 26.75
CA LYS A 240 15.30 -2.28 27.95
C LYS A 240 16.66 -2.86 27.58
N ARG A 241 16.68 -3.95 26.79
CA ARG A 241 17.92 -4.65 26.41
C ARG A 241 18.84 -3.81 25.53
N HIS A 242 18.26 -3.05 24.60
CA HIS A 242 19.04 -2.34 23.58
C HIS A 242 18.94 -0.82 23.67
N ASN A 243 18.40 -0.23 24.74
CA ASN A 243 18.30 1.21 24.91
C ASN A 243 17.57 1.90 23.72
N GLY A 244 16.42 1.35 23.34
CA GLY A 244 15.51 1.91 22.33
C GLY A 244 15.48 1.17 20.98
N MET A 245 14.38 1.38 20.24
CA MET A 245 14.06 0.67 18.99
C MET A 245 14.65 1.32 17.73
N LYS A 246 14.83 2.65 17.75
CA LYS A 246 15.02 3.45 16.53
C LYS A 246 16.27 3.09 15.72
N LYS A 247 17.31 2.58 16.37
CA LYS A 247 18.54 2.15 15.69
C LYS A 247 18.38 0.85 14.89
N PHE A 248 17.35 0.06 15.17
CA PHE A 248 17.11 -1.23 14.50
C PHE A 248 16.04 -1.14 13.41
N THR A 249 15.61 0.06 13.02
CA THR A 249 14.59 0.19 11.97
C THR A 249 15.16 -0.24 10.62
N GLY A 250 14.50 -1.18 9.93
CA GLY A 250 14.87 -1.62 8.59
C GLY A 250 14.49 -0.66 7.47
N LYS A 251 14.08 0.58 7.78
CA LYS A 251 13.75 1.61 6.79
C LYS A 251 14.91 1.89 5.83
N GLY A 252 16.16 1.77 6.30
CA GLY A 252 17.35 1.89 5.46
C GLY A 252 17.42 0.77 4.40
N VAL A 253 17.06 -0.45 4.77
CA VAL A 253 17.05 -1.62 3.87
C VAL A 253 15.96 -1.47 2.81
N GLU A 254 14.75 -1.03 3.20
CA GLU A 254 13.66 -0.75 2.25
C GLU A 254 14.07 0.32 1.22
N LYS A 255 14.69 1.41 1.68
CA LYS A 255 15.20 2.46 0.77
C LYS A 255 16.28 1.93 -0.17
N ASN A 256 17.19 1.08 0.33
CA ASN A 256 18.19 0.45 -0.51
C ASN A 256 17.52 -0.40 -1.60
N ASN A 257 16.45 -1.12 -1.28
CA ASN A 257 15.69 -1.91 -2.27
C ASN A 257 15.05 -1.01 -3.34
N ASP A 258 14.48 0.13 -2.95
CA ASP A 258 13.95 1.13 -3.89
C ASP A 258 15.04 1.66 -4.85
N ASP A 259 16.21 1.98 -4.31
CA ASP A 259 17.36 2.46 -5.08
C ASP A 259 17.90 1.37 -6.03
N VAL A 260 17.98 0.12 -5.56
CA VAL A 260 18.35 -1.05 -6.37
C VAL A 260 17.40 -1.19 -7.58
N ARG A 261 16.08 -1.14 -7.33
CA ARG A 261 15.08 -1.21 -8.40
C ARG A 261 15.23 -0.05 -9.38
N LYS A 262 15.44 1.16 -8.87
CA LYS A 262 15.66 2.35 -9.70
C LYS A 262 16.91 2.20 -10.57
N PHE A 263 18.02 1.72 -10.02
CA PHE A 263 19.26 1.53 -10.78
C PHE A 263 19.10 0.45 -11.85
N HIS A 264 18.46 -0.66 -11.50
CA HIS A 264 18.15 -1.71 -12.47
C HIS A 264 17.32 -1.20 -13.65
N LEU A 265 16.31 -0.36 -13.40
CA LEU A 265 15.43 0.15 -14.45
C LEU A 265 16.04 1.28 -15.28
N THR A 266 16.93 2.10 -14.72
CA THR A 266 17.37 3.36 -15.35
C THR A 266 18.86 3.45 -15.66
N LYS A 267 19.71 2.65 -15.01
CA LYS A 267 21.17 2.79 -15.04
C LYS A 267 21.93 1.49 -15.32
N SER A 268 21.26 0.35 -15.40
CA SER A 268 21.84 -0.94 -15.74
C SER A 268 21.63 -1.24 -17.22
N ASN A 269 22.60 -1.89 -17.85
CA ASN A 269 22.47 -2.44 -19.21
C ASN A 269 21.85 -3.85 -19.21
N LYS A 270 21.54 -4.39 -18.02
CA LYS A 270 20.91 -5.71 -17.76
C LYS A 270 21.74 -6.92 -18.20
N TRP A 271 23.02 -6.74 -18.53
CA TRP A 271 23.93 -7.87 -18.80
C TRP A 271 24.42 -8.53 -17.51
N ASP A 272 24.76 -7.72 -16.52
CA ASP A 272 25.13 -8.16 -15.17
C ASP A 272 24.51 -7.19 -14.16
N ALA A 273 23.20 -7.35 -13.94
CA ALA A 273 22.43 -6.42 -13.12
C ALA A 273 22.97 -6.28 -11.68
N PRO A 274 23.34 -7.35 -10.95
CA PRO A 274 23.90 -7.22 -9.61
C PRO A 274 25.18 -6.38 -9.60
N LYS A 275 26.12 -6.63 -10.53
CA LYS A 275 27.36 -5.86 -10.64
C LYS A 275 27.09 -4.39 -10.98
N ASP A 276 26.20 -4.13 -11.93
CA ASP A 276 25.80 -2.77 -12.31
C ASP A 276 25.24 -1.99 -11.11
N ILE A 277 24.37 -2.61 -10.33
CA ILE A 277 23.78 -2.02 -9.13
C ILE A 277 24.87 -1.63 -8.13
N LEU A 278 25.80 -2.54 -7.84
CA LEU A 278 26.92 -2.28 -6.91
C LEU A 278 27.83 -1.16 -7.41
N LEU A 279 28.17 -1.15 -8.70
CA LEU A 279 29.01 -0.12 -9.32
C LEU A 279 28.33 1.25 -9.31
N VAL A 280 27.04 1.32 -9.63
CA VAL A 280 26.26 2.57 -9.60
C VAL A 280 26.14 3.09 -8.16
N SER A 281 25.86 2.21 -7.20
CA SER A 281 25.80 2.56 -5.78
C SER A 281 27.14 3.13 -5.30
N LYS A 282 28.25 2.44 -5.59
CA LYS A 282 29.60 2.91 -5.23
C LYS A 282 29.94 4.24 -5.89
N ARG A 283 29.58 4.42 -7.17
CA ARG A 283 29.78 5.69 -7.87
C ARG A 283 29.03 6.83 -7.18
N LEU A 284 27.77 6.64 -6.80
CA LEU A 284 26.99 7.68 -6.12
C LEU A 284 27.53 7.99 -4.73
N GLN A 285 28.04 6.99 -4.00
CA GLN A 285 28.71 7.21 -2.72
C GLN A 285 29.93 8.12 -2.86
N VAL A 286 30.80 7.85 -3.85
CA VAL A 286 32.03 8.61 -4.08
C VAL A 286 31.74 10.01 -4.65
N THR A 287 30.78 10.10 -5.56
CA THR A 287 30.44 11.36 -6.25
C THR A 287 29.44 12.23 -5.50
N GLY A 288 28.79 11.72 -4.45
CA GLY A 288 27.74 12.44 -3.72
C GLY A 288 28.21 13.72 -3.03
N GLN A 289 29.51 13.86 -2.74
CA GLN A 289 30.11 15.06 -2.17
C GLN A 289 30.58 16.07 -3.25
N HIS A 290 30.49 15.72 -4.52
CA HIS A 290 30.99 16.52 -5.63
C HIS A 290 29.83 17.02 -6.49
N GLU A 291 29.73 18.33 -6.67
CA GLU A 291 28.77 18.90 -7.60
C GLU A 291 29.19 18.59 -9.05
N ARG A 292 28.23 18.13 -9.86
CA ARG A 292 28.51 17.77 -11.25
C ARG A 292 28.68 19.03 -12.08
N VAL A 293 29.92 19.44 -12.30
CA VAL A 293 30.22 20.50 -13.27
C VAL A 293 29.94 19.97 -14.69
N PRO A 294 29.19 20.70 -15.54
CA PRO A 294 29.07 20.38 -16.94
C PRO A 294 30.47 20.27 -17.55
N ARG A 295 30.79 19.13 -18.18
CA ARG A 295 32.06 19.01 -18.91
C ARG A 295 32.10 20.10 -19.98
N MET A 296 33.14 20.92 -19.98
CA MET A 296 33.41 21.81 -21.11
C MET A 296 33.70 20.93 -22.32
N TYR A 297 32.81 20.95 -23.30
CA TYR A 297 32.99 20.29 -24.58
C TYR A 297 33.02 21.35 -25.66
N ASN A 298 34.07 21.35 -26.47
CA ASN A 298 34.14 22.20 -27.64
C ASN A 298 33.42 21.48 -28.78
N LYS A 299 32.33 22.08 -29.26
CA LYS A 299 31.61 21.62 -30.44
C LYS A 299 32.46 21.94 -31.67
N SER A 300 33.16 20.94 -32.20
CA SER A 300 34.04 21.12 -33.37
C SER A 300 33.28 21.38 -34.67
N ASN A 301 32.07 20.83 -34.83
CA ASN A 301 31.21 21.07 -35.98
C ASN A 301 30.03 21.96 -35.56
N THR A 302 30.20 23.27 -35.68
CA THR A 302 29.23 24.27 -35.25
C THR A 302 27.90 24.11 -35.96
N GLU A 303 27.93 23.86 -37.27
CA GLU A 303 26.77 23.69 -38.16
C GLU A 303 25.93 22.46 -37.76
N TYR A 304 26.59 21.32 -37.54
CA TYR A 304 25.92 20.11 -37.07
C TYR A 304 25.17 20.33 -35.75
N TRP A 305 25.81 21.01 -34.80
CA TRP A 305 25.24 21.22 -33.47
C TRP A 305 24.24 22.38 -33.40
N SER A 306 24.22 23.30 -34.37
CA SER A 306 23.27 24.42 -34.45
C SER A 306 22.00 24.04 -35.21
N THR A 307 22.14 23.42 -36.37
CA THR A 307 21.05 23.28 -37.36
C THR A 307 20.83 21.83 -37.76
N ASP A 308 21.88 21.07 -38.06
CA ASP A 308 21.67 19.74 -38.65
C ASP A 308 21.08 18.77 -37.63
N ILE A 309 21.45 18.88 -36.35
CA ILE A 309 20.96 17.98 -35.31
C ILE A 309 19.45 18.14 -35.07
N THR A 310 18.91 19.36 -35.16
CA THR A 310 17.48 19.61 -35.00
C THR A 310 16.72 19.10 -36.22
N GLU A 311 17.26 19.29 -37.42
CA GLU A 311 16.68 18.81 -38.67
C GLU A 311 16.73 17.28 -38.80
N ILE A 312 17.84 16.64 -38.44
CA ILE A 312 17.97 15.17 -38.42
C ILE A 312 17.00 14.57 -37.40
N ARG A 313 16.81 15.21 -36.24
CA ARG A 313 15.88 14.73 -35.21
C ARG A 313 14.42 14.94 -35.58
N SER A 314 14.07 16.03 -36.27
CA SER A 314 12.70 16.26 -36.76
C SER A 314 12.32 15.24 -37.83
N LYS A 315 13.28 14.83 -38.67
CA LYS A 315 13.11 13.80 -39.70
C LYS A 315 13.07 12.36 -39.15
N ARG A 316 13.45 12.12 -37.89
CA ARG A 316 13.36 10.76 -37.30
C ARG A 316 11.92 10.38 -37.05
N ARG A 317 11.53 9.21 -37.57
CA ARG A 317 10.22 8.60 -37.34
C ARG A 317 9.99 8.40 -35.84
N LYS A 318 9.04 9.14 -35.27
CA LYS A 318 8.64 8.96 -33.87
C LYS A 318 7.94 7.60 -33.73
N LEU A 319 8.36 6.80 -32.75
CA LEU A 319 7.78 5.47 -32.46
C LEU A 319 6.33 5.54 -31.97
N SER A 320 5.85 6.72 -31.57
CA SER A 320 4.44 7.02 -31.31
C SER A 320 3.99 8.14 -32.24
N ALA A 321 3.17 7.81 -33.24
CA ALA A 321 2.45 8.80 -34.01
C ALA A 321 1.19 9.19 -33.22
N ALA A 322 1.19 10.36 -32.60
CA ALA A 322 -0.05 11.10 -32.41
C ALA A 322 -0.25 11.95 -33.69
N PRO A 323 -1.44 11.94 -34.31
CA PRO A 323 -1.69 12.77 -35.48
C PRO A 323 -1.81 14.22 -35.00
N ASN A 324 -0.74 15.00 -35.17
CA ASN A 324 -0.90 16.44 -35.27
C ASN A 324 -1.49 16.72 -36.65
N VAL A 325 -2.77 17.10 -36.63
CA VAL A 325 -3.47 17.63 -37.80
C VAL A 325 -2.93 19.04 -38.05
N GLU A 326 -2.04 19.17 -39.02
CA GLU A 326 -1.82 20.42 -39.75
C GLU A 326 -2.18 20.12 -41.22
N ILE A 327 -3.19 20.83 -41.72
CA ILE A 327 -3.69 20.81 -43.13
C ILE A 327 -3.47 22.25 -43.65
N PRO A 328 -3.28 22.49 -44.97
CA PRO A 328 -2.02 22.40 -45.71
C PRO A 328 -1.82 23.58 -46.69
N GLU A 329 -0.68 23.66 -47.39
CA GLU A 329 -0.61 24.41 -48.67
C GLU A 329 -0.35 23.44 -49.85
N SER A 330 -1.49 23.11 -50.48
CA SER A 330 -1.77 22.99 -51.93
C SER A 330 -0.90 22.18 -52.91
N ASN A 331 -1.66 21.39 -53.68
CA ASN A 331 -1.54 20.97 -55.09
C ASN A 331 -0.63 19.76 -55.40
N SER A 332 -1.22 18.59 -55.68
CA SER A 332 -1.87 18.30 -56.98
C SER A 332 -2.45 16.87 -57.02
N ASP A 333 -3.68 16.79 -57.53
CA ASP A 333 -4.30 15.72 -58.32
C ASP A 333 -4.77 14.39 -57.69
N SER A 334 -6.10 14.25 -57.73
CA SER A 334 -6.94 13.03 -57.65
C SER A 334 -7.08 12.32 -56.29
N VAL A 335 -7.77 12.95 -55.34
CA VAL A 335 -8.27 12.26 -54.14
C VAL A 335 -9.79 12.11 -54.20
N PHE A 336 -10.25 10.86 -54.36
CA PHE A 336 -11.65 10.49 -54.18
C PHE A 336 -12.07 10.80 -52.72
N ASN A 337 -13.01 11.72 -52.53
CA ASN A 337 -13.44 12.15 -51.20
C ASN A 337 -14.37 11.11 -50.55
N ILE A 338 -13.79 10.20 -49.77
CA ILE A 338 -14.50 9.11 -49.07
C ILE A 338 -15.38 9.65 -47.91
N GLU A 339 -15.11 10.86 -47.43
CA GLU A 339 -15.71 11.42 -46.22
C GLU A 339 -17.16 11.90 -46.38
N ASN A 340 -17.65 12.06 -47.61
CA ASN A 340 -19.02 12.49 -47.90
C ASN A 340 -19.96 11.35 -48.34
N LEU A 341 -19.50 10.10 -48.38
CA LEU A 341 -20.33 8.96 -48.79
C LEU A 341 -21.23 8.48 -47.65
N SER A 342 -22.49 8.21 -47.97
CA SER A 342 -23.46 7.65 -47.02
C SER A 342 -23.11 6.19 -46.66
N ALA A 343 -23.63 5.70 -45.53
CA ALA A 343 -23.37 4.34 -45.06
C ALA A 343 -23.86 3.23 -46.03
N LEU A 344 -24.77 3.55 -46.95
CA LEU A 344 -25.28 2.63 -47.97
C LEU A 344 -24.32 2.56 -49.16
N GLU A 345 -23.88 3.71 -49.66
CA GLU A 345 -22.94 3.80 -50.79
C GLU A 345 -21.57 3.18 -50.46
N ILE A 346 -21.11 3.33 -49.21
CA ILE A 346 -19.87 2.68 -48.75
C ILE A 346 -20.00 1.15 -48.77
N LYS A 347 -21.17 0.61 -48.43
CA LYS A 347 -21.41 -0.84 -48.42
C LYS A 347 -21.51 -1.41 -49.83
N GLU A 348 -22.09 -0.66 -50.77
CA GLU A 348 -22.12 -1.05 -52.18
C GLU A 348 -20.70 -1.09 -52.77
N LYS A 349 -19.89 -0.05 -52.54
CA LYS A 349 -18.49 -0.03 -52.99
C LYS A 349 -17.63 -1.13 -52.37
N LEU A 350 -17.81 -1.42 -51.08
CA LEU A 350 -17.13 -2.54 -50.43
C LEU A 350 -17.54 -3.89 -51.04
N LYS A 351 -18.80 -4.02 -51.46
CA LYS A 351 -19.31 -5.23 -52.13
C LYS A 351 -18.75 -5.37 -53.55
N GLU A 352 -18.58 -4.28 -54.29
CA GLU A 352 -17.89 -4.26 -55.59
C GLU A 352 -16.43 -4.69 -55.45
N LEU A 353 -15.76 -4.26 -54.38
CA LEU A 353 -14.39 -4.68 -54.02
C LEU A 353 -14.32 -6.09 -53.37
N GLY A 354 -15.42 -6.84 -53.33
CA GLY A 354 -15.47 -8.21 -52.81
C GLY A 354 -15.40 -8.34 -51.28
N VAL A 355 -15.47 -7.24 -50.53
CA VAL A 355 -15.38 -7.21 -49.07
C VAL A 355 -16.77 -7.21 -48.42
N GLN A 356 -17.18 -8.33 -47.83
CA GLN A 356 -18.43 -8.39 -47.06
C GLN A 356 -18.23 -7.90 -45.62
N THR A 357 -19.00 -6.89 -45.19
CA THR A 357 -18.95 -6.37 -43.82
C THR A 357 -20.34 -6.37 -43.15
N ARG A 358 -20.40 -6.68 -41.85
CA ARG A 358 -21.63 -6.58 -41.02
C ARG A 358 -21.66 -5.31 -40.15
N VAL A 359 -20.68 -4.43 -40.34
CA VAL A 359 -20.50 -3.23 -39.51
C VAL A 359 -21.56 -2.18 -39.85
N ARG A 360 -22.10 -1.52 -38.81
CA ARG A 360 -23.14 -0.49 -38.95
C ARG A 360 -22.64 0.93 -38.67
N LYS A 361 -21.49 1.08 -37.99
CA LYS A 361 -20.91 2.39 -37.64
C LYS A 361 -20.22 3.00 -38.87
N LEU A 362 -20.60 4.23 -39.23
CA LEU A 362 -20.12 4.93 -40.43
C LEU A 362 -18.60 5.09 -40.46
N GLU A 363 -18.00 5.58 -39.37
CA GLU A 363 -16.55 5.77 -39.25
C GLU A 363 -15.78 4.47 -39.55
N LYS A 364 -16.21 3.35 -38.97
CA LYS A 364 -15.56 2.05 -39.21
C LYS A 364 -15.77 1.53 -40.63
N LEU A 365 -16.88 1.90 -41.29
CA LEU A 365 -17.11 1.56 -42.70
C LEU A 365 -16.20 2.38 -43.62
N GLN A 366 -15.97 3.65 -43.30
CA GLN A 366 -15.03 4.52 -44.02
C GLN A 366 -13.60 4.01 -43.87
N ASP A 367 -13.20 3.57 -42.68
CA ASP A 367 -11.87 2.99 -42.44
C ASP A 367 -11.65 1.71 -43.26
N ILE A 368 -12.64 0.80 -43.27
CA ILE A 368 -12.55 -0.44 -44.05
C ILE A 368 -12.49 -0.15 -45.56
N LEU A 369 -13.21 0.86 -46.05
CA LEU A 369 -13.15 1.28 -47.45
C LEU A 369 -11.80 1.93 -47.81
N LYS A 370 -11.25 2.77 -46.92
CA LYS A 370 -9.90 3.35 -47.08
C LYS A 370 -8.83 2.24 -47.11
N GLU A 371 -8.94 1.22 -46.26
CA GLU A 371 -8.03 0.07 -46.27
C GLU A 371 -8.18 -0.80 -47.52
N ALA A 372 -9.41 -1.01 -48.01
CA ALA A 372 -9.66 -1.80 -49.21
C ALA A 372 -9.10 -1.13 -50.48
N LEU A 373 -9.24 0.20 -50.59
CA LEU A 373 -8.71 0.98 -51.73
C LEU A 373 -7.18 1.10 -51.73
N HIS A 374 -6.52 0.91 -50.60
CA HIS A 374 -5.05 0.90 -50.50
C HIS A 374 -4.41 -0.46 -50.79
N LYS A 375 -5.22 -1.52 -50.98
CA LYS A 375 -4.74 -2.88 -51.20
C LYS A 375 -4.63 -3.30 -52.67
N ASP A 376 -5.10 -2.45 -53.60
CA ASP A 376 -4.98 -2.63 -55.06
C ASP A 376 -3.78 -1.86 -55.64
#